data_AF-A0A9D0VKU1-F1
#
_entry.id   AF-A0A9D0VKU1-F1
#
_cell.length_a   1.000
_cell.length_b   1.000
_cell.length_c   1.000
_cell.angle_alpha   90.00
_cell.angle_beta   90.00
_cell.angle_gamma   90.00
#
_symmetry.space_group_name_H-M   'P 1'
#
loop_
_entity.id
_entity.type
_entity.pdbx_description
1 polymer ?
#
loop_
_entity_poly.entity_id
_entity_poly.type
_entity_poly.pdbx_seq_one_letter_code
_entity_poly.pdbx_strand_id
1 'polypeptide(L)'
;MSPRLPIAVRLTPAFARGHVKLGHLLRSVGGPDVRGQTATWRLSSREWAFARALLLHHTRLWLWRTDPKARAGDFLVLDMSSPKRYNRRAWVIDLKCLAPLKLGGGGAGISLIHADRAVAYLVEAGLAEPHTPRLATGDGAVLLALLTTPLRGPDPP
;
A
#
# COMPACT_ATOMS: atom_id res chain seq x y z
N MET A 1 4.70 -9.23 26.70
CA MET A 1 4.02 -9.23 25.38
C MET A 1 4.85 -8.38 24.42
N SER A 2 5.37 -8.94 23.34
CA SER A 2 6.04 -8.14 22.31
C SER A 2 5.01 -7.21 21.65
N PRO A 3 5.32 -5.91 21.44
CA PRO A 3 4.39 -5.02 20.75
C PRO A 3 4.07 -5.58 19.35
N ARG A 4 2.77 -5.68 19.03
CA ARG A 4 2.32 -6.08 17.70
C ARG A 4 2.74 -4.97 16.73
N LEU A 5 3.63 -5.29 15.80
CA LEU A 5 4.02 -4.34 14.76
C LEU A 5 2.80 -4.01 13.89
N PRO A 6 2.68 -2.75 13.43
CA PRO A 6 1.62 -2.38 12.50
C PRO A 6 1.80 -3.17 11.19
N ILE A 7 0.70 -3.60 10.57
CA ILE A 7 0.78 -4.32 9.28
C ILE A 7 1.20 -3.41 8.13
N ALA A 8 0.95 -2.10 8.27
CA ALA A 8 1.34 -1.10 7.28
C ALA A 8 1.52 0.29 7.93
N VAL A 9 2.26 1.16 7.27
CA VAL A 9 2.48 2.56 7.67
C VAL A 9 2.18 3.49 6.52
N ARG A 10 1.39 4.55 6.78
CA ARG A 10 1.00 5.50 5.75
C ARG A 10 2.18 6.33 5.29
N LEU A 11 2.43 6.35 3.99
CA LEU A 11 3.35 7.26 3.34
C LEU A 11 2.58 8.52 2.90
N THR A 12 3.17 9.69 3.11
CA THR A 12 2.54 10.99 2.83
C THR A 12 3.28 11.73 1.71
N PRO A 13 2.67 12.73 1.07
CA PRO A 13 3.38 13.60 0.14
C PRO A 13 4.61 14.28 0.78
N ALA A 14 4.54 14.60 2.08
CA ALA A 14 5.69 15.14 2.82
C ALA A 14 6.85 14.12 2.91
N PHE A 15 6.55 12.84 3.09
CA PHE A 15 7.55 11.77 2.99
C PHE A 15 8.17 11.70 1.59
N ALA A 16 7.35 11.73 0.52
CA ALA A 16 7.83 11.69 -0.86
C ALA A 16 8.73 12.89 -1.25
N ARG A 17 8.54 14.04 -0.59
CA ARG A 17 9.41 15.24 -0.73
C ARG A 17 10.65 15.19 0.16
N GLY A 18 10.79 14.19 1.02
CA GLY A 18 11.90 14.08 1.97
C GLY A 18 11.74 14.91 3.25
N HIS A 19 10.58 15.53 3.49
CA HIS A 19 10.32 16.35 4.67
C HIS A 19 10.03 15.50 5.93
N VAL A 20 9.62 14.25 5.76
CA VAL A 20 9.37 13.30 6.85
C VAL A 20 10.14 12.02 6.59
N LYS A 21 10.83 11.49 7.61
CA LYS A 21 11.55 10.21 7.52
C LYS A 21 10.64 9.05 7.92
N LEU A 22 10.86 7.88 7.31
CA LEU A 22 10.08 6.66 7.59
C LEU A 22 10.02 6.30 9.09
N GLY A 23 11.12 6.48 9.82
CA GLY A 23 11.16 6.22 11.27
C GLY A 23 10.17 7.08 12.07
N HIS A 24 9.90 8.32 11.66
CA HIS A 24 8.86 9.14 12.31
C HIS A 24 7.46 8.60 12.03
N LEU A 25 7.19 8.18 10.80
CA LEU A 25 5.91 7.58 10.44
C LEU A 25 5.67 6.28 11.22
N LEU A 26 6.68 5.42 11.33
CA LEU A 26 6.59 4.17 12.10
C LEU A 26 6.31 4.45 13.58
N ARG A 27 7.03 5.39 14.21
CA ARG A 27 6.75 5.78 15.60
C ARG A 27 5.32 6.27 15.80
N SER A 28 4.76 7.04 14.86
CA SER A 28 3.39 7.56 14.98
C SER A 28 2.31 6.49 14.98
N VAL A 29 2.63 5.26 14.56
CA VAL A 29 1.70 4.12 14.55
C VAL A 29 2.12 3.02 15.52
N GLY A 30 2.98 3.33 16.51
CA GLY A 30 3.48 2.33 17.47
C GLY A 30 4.43 1.30 16.86
N GLY A 31 4.99 1.59 15.68
CA GLY A 31 6.01 0.79 15.02
C GLY A 31 7.36 0.82 15.74
N PRO A 32 8.33 0.04 15.26
CA PRO A 32 9.54 -0.24 16.02
C PRO A 32 10.48 0.97 16.08
N ASP A 33 10.92 1.30 17.28
CA ASP A 33 11.84 2.43 17.56
C ASP A 33 13.32 1.98 17.68
N VAL A 34 13.60 0.69 17.51
CA VAL A 34 14.96 0.13 17.64
C VAL A 34 15.69 0.19 16.29
N ARG A 35 16.91 0.75 16.30
CA ARG A 35 17.84 0.72 15.16
C ARG A 35 17.99 -0.73 14.66
N GLY A 36 17.71 -0.95 13.37
CA GLY A 36 17.72 -2.28 12.73
C GLY A 36 16.33 -2.76 12.31
N GLN A 37 15.29 -2.53 13.13
CA GLN A 37 13.91 -2.86 12.74
C GLN A 37 13.36 -1.86 11.72
N THR A 38 13.67 -0.57 11.84
CA THR A 38 13.36 0.42 10.79
C THR A 38 14.04 0.11 9.45
N ALA A 39 15.16 -0.63 9.46
CA ALA A 39 15.90 -0.94 8.25
C ALA A 39 15.15 -1.91 7.33
N THR A 40 14.38 -2.86 7.89
CA THR A 40 13.58 -3.80 7.10
C THR A 40 12.43 -3.09 6.38
N TRP A 41 11.96 -1.98 6.91
CA TRP A 41 10.88 -1.18 6.31
C TRP A 41 11.35 -0.28 5.17
N ARG A 42 12.66 -0.14 4.95
CA ARG A 42 13.20 0.74 3.91
C ARG A 42 12.67 0.35 2.55
N LEU A 43 12.36 1.37 1.77
CA LEU A 43 12.03 1.22 0.36
C LEU A 43 13.33 1.08 -0.42
N SER A 44 13.39 0.10 -1.32
CA SER A 44 14.34 0.05 -2.42
C SER A 44 14.19 1.27 -3.33
N SER A 45 15.18 1.54 -4.19
CA SER A 45 15.11 2.64 -5.16
C SER A 45 13.89 2.56 -6.07
N ARG A 46 13.44 1.34 -6.42
CA ARG A 46 12.26 1.10 -7.25
C ARG A 46 10.96 1.39 -6.51
N GLU A 47 10.82 0.88 -5.29
CA GLU A 47 9.68 1.18 -4.41
C GLU A 47 9.60 2.68 -4.10
N TRP A 48 10.75 3.33 -3.88
CA TRP A 48 10.82 4.78 -3.67
C TRP A 48 10.38 5.57 -4.90
N ALA A 49 10.87 5.21 -6.10
CA ALA A 49 10.47 5.85 -7.35
C ALA A 49 8.96 5.72 -7.59
N PHE A 50 8.40 4.52 -7.38
CA PHE A 50 6.97 4.26 -7.45
C PHE A 50 6.18 5.11 -6.43
N ALA A 51 6.55 5.06 -5.15
CA ALA A 51 5.85 5.78 -4.08
C ALA A 51 5.89 7.29 -4.31
N ARG A 52 7.04 7.82 -4.76
CA ARG A 52 7.20 9.24 -5.08
C ARG A 52 6.32 9.65 -6.26
N ALA A 53 6.31 8.87 -7.34
CA ALA A 53 5.45 9.15 -8.50
C ALA A 53 3.96 9.17 -8.11
N LEU A 54 3.50 8.16 -7.36
CA LEU A 54 2.11 8.07 -6.91
C LEU A 54 1.72 9.27 -6.01
N LEU A 55 2.50 9.52 -4.96
CA LEU A 55 2.17 10.50 -3.92
C LEU A 55 2.27 11.95 -4.37
N LEU A 56 3.13 12.25 -5.35
CA LEU A 56 3.31 13.62 -5.84
C LEU A 56 2.31 13.99 -6.94
N HIS A 57 1.82 13.01 -7.71
CA HIS A 57 0.96 13.27 -8.88
C HIS A 57 -0.49 12.83 -8.71
N HIS A 58 -0.80 11.98 -7.72
CA HIS A 58 -2.14 11.42 -7.54
C HIS A 58 -2.60 11.54 -6.09
N THR A 59 -2.94 12.76 -5.68
CA THR A 59 -3.33 13.08 -4.28
C THR A 59 -4.59 12.37 -3.80
N ARG A 60 -5.45 11.90 -4.71
CA ARG A 60 -6.61 11.04 -4.41
C ARG A 60 -6.22 9.64 -3.94
N LEU A 61 -5.00 9.18 -4.25
CA LEU A 61 -4.51 7.86 -3.89
C LEU A 61 -3.66 7.97 -2.62
N TRP A 62 -4.13 7.34 -1.55
CA TRP A 62 -3.34 7.22 -0.33
C TRP A 62 -2.54 5.93 -0.37
N LEU A 63 -1.30 5.97 0.13
CA LEU A 63 -0.34 4.89 0.04
C LEU A 63 0.15 4.48 1.42
N TRP A 64 0.26 3.18 1.65
CA TRP A 64 0.91 2.61 2.82
C TRP A 64 1.99 1.63 2.38
N ARG A 65 3.16 1.72 3.02
CA ARG A 65 4.16 0.65 2.99
C ARG A 65 3.71 -0.44 3.94
N THR A 66 3.59 -1.67 3.46
CA THR A 66 3.27 -2.84 4.27
C THR A 66 4.53 -3.40 4.95
N ASP A 67 4.35 -4.09 6.08
CA ASP A 67 5.43 -4.84 6.71
C ASP A 67 5.86 -5.97 5.76
N PRO A 68 7.13 -6.03 5.33
CA PRO A 68 7.62 -7.12 4.47
C PRO A 68 7.38 -8.52 5.05
N LYS A 69 7.26 -8.65 6.37
CA LYS A 69 6.97 -9.93 7.04
C LYS A 69 5.49 -10.29 7.06
N ALA A 70 4.60 -9.32 6.81
CA ALA A 70 3.16 -9.55 6.87
C ALA A 70 2.61 -10.32 5.67
N ARG A 71 3.38 -10.48 4.58
CA ARG A 71 2.93 -11.12 3.34
C ARG A 71 1.64 -10.48 2.80
N ALA A 72 1.64 -9.15 2.78
CA ALA A 72 0.57 -8.29 2.29
C ALA A 72 1.06 -7.37 1.16
N GLY A 73 1.93 -7.87 0.29
CA GLY A 73 2.55 -7.11 -0.80
C GLY A 73 3.59 -6.10 -0.33
N ASP A 74 3.99 -5.22 -1.24
CA ASP A 74 4.90 -4.10 -0.98
C ASP A 74 4.15 -2.84 -0.54
N PHE A 75 2.94 -2.66 -1.06
CA PHE A 75 2.12 -1.49 -0.77
C PHE A 75 0.64 -1.82 -0.71
N LEU A 76 -0.07 -1.06 0.12
CA LEU A 76 -1.50 -0.93 0.14
C LEU A 76 -1.86 0.48 -0.38
N VAL A 77 -2.80 0.55 -1.33
CA VAL A 77 -3.28 1.81 -1.91
C VAL A 77 -4.78 1.93 -1.66
N LEU A 78 -5.24 3.08 -1.18
CA LEU A 78 -6.66 3.38 -1.02
C LEU A 78 -7.04 4.55 -1.93
N ASP A 79 -8.06 4.36 -2.75
CA ASP A 79 -8.65 5.43 -3.55
C ASP A 79 -9.63 6.25 -2.70
N MET A 80 -9.25 7.50 -2.42
CA MET A 80 -10.01 8.46 -1.62
C MET A 80 -10.91 9.38 -2.46
N SER A 81 -11.13 9.06 -3.74
CA SER A 81 -12.00 9.85 -4.61
C SER A 81 -13.45 9.93 -4.13
N SER A 82 -13.90 8.97 -3.30
CA SER A 82 -15.23 9.00 -2.70
C SER A 82 -15.18 9.41 -1.22
N PRO A 83 -16.05 10.33 -0.77
CA PRO A 83 -16.18 10.62 0.66
C PRO A 83 -16.79 9.43 1.42
N LYS A 84 -17.62 8.61 0.76
CA LYS A 84 -18.30 7.47 1.38
C LYS A 84 -17.38 6.26 1.46
N ARG A 85 -17.18 5.72 2.67
CA ARG A 85 -16.20 4.64 2.93
C ARG A 85 -16.44 3.37 2.11
N TYR A 86 -17.70 2.99 1.92
CA TYR A 86 -18.08 1.80 1.15
C TYR A 86 -17.76 1.90 -0.36
N ASN A 87 -17.49 3.10 -0.87
CA ASN A 87 -17.09 3.31 -2.27
C ASN A 87 -15.57 3.40 -2.45
N ARG A 88 -14.78 3.41 -1.36
CA ARG A 88 -13.31 3.51 -1.43
C ARG A 88 -12.74 2.15 -1.74
N ARG A 89 -11.91 2.09 -2.78
CA ARG A 89 -11.34 0.84 -3.30
C ARG A 89 -9.91 0.67 -2.79
N ALA A 90 -9.63 -0.47 -2.17
CA ALA A 90 -8.27 -0.83 -1.76
C ALA A 90 -7.59 -1.74 -2.80
N TRP A 91 -6.33 -1.43 -3.08
CA TRP A 91 -5.42 -2.27 -3.86
C TRP A 91 -4.27 -2.73 -2.97
N VAL A 92 -3.92 -4.01 -3.04
CA VAL A 92 -2.69 -4.55 -2.47
C VAL A 92 -1.78 -4.96 -3.61
N ILE A 93 -0.58 -4.39 -3.66
CA ILE A 93 0.32 -4.51 -4.81
C ILE A 93 1.69 -5.05 -4.41
N ASP A 94 2.31 -5.79 -5.31
CA ASP A 94 3.67 -6.32 -5.18
C ASP A 94 4.49 -5.96 -6.44
N LEU A 95 5.57 -5.19 -6.26
CA LEU A 95 6.41 -4.67 -7.34
C LEU A 95 7.40 -5.74 -7.80
N LYS A 96 7.33 -6.07 -9.10
CA LYS A 96 8.23 -7.02 -9.74
C LYS A 96 8.98 -6.32 -10.87
N CYS A 97 10.31 -6.48 -10.90
CA CYS A 97 11.17 -5.80 -11.87
C CYS A 97 10.82 -6.24 -13.30
N LEU A 98 10.53 -5.29 -14.19
CA LEU A 98 10.27 -5.56 -15.61
C LEU A 98 9.16 -6.59 -15.85
N ALA A 99 8.26 -6.77 -14.88
CA ALA A 99 7.19 -7.75 -14.98
C ALA A 99 5.95 -7.14 -15.63
N PRO A 100 5.23 -7.91 -16.48
CA PRO A 100 3.94 -7.47 -16.99
C PRO A 100 2.91 -7.37 -15.85
N LEU A 101 1.84 -6.61 -16.09
CA LEU A 101 0.74 -6.50 -15.16
C LEU A 101 0.02 -7.85 -15.02
N LYS A 102 -0.22 -8.28 -13.78
CA LYS A 102 -1.09 -9.40 -13.45
C LYS A 102 -2.10 -8.96 -12.38
N LEU A 103 -3.37 -9.24 -12.63
CA LEU A 103 -4.47 -8.95 -11.71
C LEU A 103 -4.94 -10.24 -11.02
N GLY A 104 -5.44 -10.11 -9.79
CA GLY A 104 -5.97 -11.23 -9.01
C GLY A 104 -4.89 -12.09 -8.33
N GLY A 105 -5.34 -13.05 -7.53
CA GLY A 105 -4.49 -13.90 -6.67
C GLY A 105 -3.95 -15.17 -7.34
N GLY A 106 -4.36 -15.49 -8.57
CA GLY A 106 -4.07 -16.77 -9.26
C GLY A 106 -2.63 -16.96 -9.77
N GLY A 107 -1.65 -16.32 -9.12
CA GLY A 107 -0.24 -16.32 -9.52
C GLY A 107 0.61 -15.25 -8.81
N ALA A 108 -0.03 -14.38 -8.04
CA ALA A 108 0.64 -13.53 -7.07
C ALA A 108 1.06 -14.41 -5.88
N GLY A 109 2.35 -14.72 -5.79
CA GLY A 109 2.88 -15.74 -4.89
C GLY A 109 2.64 -15.48 -3.40
N ILE A 110 3.39 -16.22 -2.58
CA ILE A 110 3.41 -16.21 -1.11
C ILE A 110 3.31 -14.79 -0.49
N SER A 111 3.73 -13.74 -1.19
CA SER A 111 3.72 -12.34 -0.76
C SER A 111 2.34 -11.68 -0.63
N LEU A 112 1.25 -12.20 -1.21
CA LEU A 112 -0.09 -11.58 -1.14
C LEU A 112 -1.12 -12.37 -0.31
N ILE A 113 -0.72 -13.46 0.36
CA ILE A 113 -1.66 -14.35 1.07
C ILE A 113 -2.47 -13.64 2.18
N HIS A 114 -1.95 -12.54 2.73
CA HIS A 114 -2.57 -11.80 3.82
C HIS A 114 -2.99 -10.39 3.38
N ALA A 115 -3.32 -10.22 2.09
CA ALA A 115 -3.82 -8.96 1.56
C ALA A 115 -5.12 -8.50 2.24
N ASP A 116 -5.97 -9.44 2.67
CA ASP A 116 -7.19 -9.21 3.45
C ASP A 116 -6.90 -8.45 4.75
N ARG A 117 -5.81 -8.79 5.45
CA ARG A 117 -5.40 -8.10 6.68
C ARG A 117 -5.03 -6.64 6.44
N ALA A 118 -4.53 -6.30 5.25
CA ALA A 118 -4.23 -4.92 4.89
C ALA A 118 -5.51 -4.07 4.75
N VAL A 119 -6.60 -4.66 4.25
CA VAL A 119 -7.92 -4.00 4.22
C VAL A 119 -8.53 -3.93 5.60
N ALA A 120 -8.44 -5.00 6.40
CA ALA A 120 -8.91 -4.99 7.80
C ALA A 120 -8.27 -3.84 8.58
N TYR A 121 -6.97 -3.58 8.37
CA TYR A 121 -6.28 -2.42 8.95
C TYR A 121 -6.88 -1.06 8.53
N LEU A 122 -7.35 -0.90 7.28
CA LEU A 122 -8.06 0.31 6.86
C LEU A 122 -9.45 0.44 7.50
N VAL A 123 -10.14 -0.69 7.69
CA VAL A 123 -11.45 -0.73 8.35
C VAL A 123 -11.32 -0.35 9.83
N GLU A 124 -10.35 -0.93 10.54
CA GLU A 124 -10.03 -0.59 11.93
C GLU A 124 -9.67 0.89 12.09
N ALA A 125 -8.99 1.48 11.10
CA ALA A 125 -8.68 2.91 11.06
C ALA A 125 -9.89 3.80 10.66
N GLY A 126 -11.06 3.23 10.39
CA GLY A 126 -12.27 3.96 9.97
C GLY A 126 -12.17 4.57 8.57
N LEU A 127 -11.28 4.05 7.71
CA LEU A 127 -11.01 4.58 6.37
C LEU A 127 -11.77 3.86 5.25
N ALA A 128 -12.22 2.64 5.48
CA ALA A 128 -12.98 1.84 4.52
C ALA A 128 -14.04 1.00 5.24
N GLU A 129 -15.01 0.47 4.49
CA GLU A 129 -15.85 -0.65 4.95
C GLU A 129 -15.20 -1.99 4.56
N PRO A 130 -15.56 -3.12 5.19
CA PRO A 130 -15.05 -4.43 4.80
C PRO A 130 -15.32 -4.76 3.33
N HIS A 131 -14.29 -5.14 2.59
CA HIS A 131 -14.39 -5.59 1.20
C HIS A 131 -13.16 -6.42 0.82
N THR A 132 -13.24 -7.15 -0.29
CA THR A 132 -12.11 -7.89 -0.85
C THR A 132 -11.13 -6.91 -1.52
N PRO A 133 -9.84 -6.91 -1.14
CA PRO A 133 -8.84 -6.08 -1.83
C PRO A 133 -8.69 -6.51 -3.28
N ARG A 134 -8.41 -5.54 -4.15
CA ARG A 134 -7.92 -5.84 -5.49
C ARG A 134 -6.42 -6.12 -5.44
N LEU A 135 -6.01 -7.20 -6.09
CA LEU A 135 -4.62 -7.63 -6.10
C LEU A 135 -3.98 -7.31 -7.45
N ALA A 136 -2.79 -6.74 -7.42
CA ALA A 136 -2.01 -6.51 -8.63
C ALA A 136 -0.52 -6.74 -8.41
N THR A 137 0.14 -7.31 -9.41
CA THR A 137 1.60 -7.43 -9.45
C THR A 137 2.11 -6.95 -10.79
N GLY A 138 3.32 -6.41 -10.82
CA GLY A 138 3.92 -5.91 -12.06
C GLY A 138 5.04 -4.91 -11.80
N ASP A 139 5.60 -4.40 -12.88
CA ASP A 139 6.53 -3.28 -12.81
C ASP A 139 5.86 -2.00 -12.28
N GLY A 140 6.65 -1.10 -11.71
CA GLY A 140 6.14 0.16 -11.15
C GLY A 140 5.41 1.01 -12.19
N ALA A 141 5.88 1.05 -13.43
CA ALA A 141 5.24 1.85 -14.48
C ALA A 141 3.84 1.33 -14.84
N VAL A 142 3.69 0.01 -14.98
CA VAL A 142 2.39 -0.60 -15.33
C VAL A 142 1.40 -0.55 -14.16
N LEU A 143 1.88 -0.67 -12.92
CA LEU A 143 1.03 -0.51 -11.73
C LEU A 143 0.61 0.94 -11.52
N LEU A 144 1.47 1.92 -11.80
CA LEU A 144 1.08 3.33 -11.81
C LEU A 144 -0.04 3.55 -12.82
N ALA A 145 0.14 3.12 -14.08
CA ALA A 145 -0.88 3.27 -15.12
C ALA A 145 -2.22 2.64 -14.72
N LEU A 146 -2.20 1.44 -14.13
CA LEU A 146 -3.39 0.79 -13.59
C LEU A 146 -4.11 1.65 -12.53
N LEU A 147 -3.38 2.11 -11.52
CA LEU A 147 -3.95 2.84 -10.38
C LEU A 147 -4.46 4.23 -10.76
N THR A 148 -3.84 4.86 -11.75
CA THR A 148 -4.15 6.23 -12.15
C THR A 148 -5.25 6.32 -13.18
N THR A 149 -5.54 5.21 -13.87
CA THR A 149 -6.67 5.14 -14.80
C THR A 149 -7.99 5.29 -14.02
N PRO A 150 -8.86 6.23 -14.41
CA PRO A 150 -10.19 6.35 -13.81
C PRO A 150 -10.94 5.04 -13.99
N LEU A 151 -11.32 4.40 -12.90
CA LEU A 151 -12.15 3.21 -12.96
C LEU A 151 -13.55 3.63 -13.43
N ARG A 152 -13.88 3.34 -14.69
CA ARG A 152 -15.23 3.52 -15.21
C ARG A 152 -16.12 2.42 -14.63
N GLY A 153 -17.11 2.81 -13.82
CA GLY A 153 -18.24 1.96 -13.40
C GLY A 153 -18.12 1.31 -12.02
N PRO A 154 -19.26 0.89 -11.43
CA PRO A 154 -19.29 -0.02 -10.28
C PRO A 154 -18.63 -1.35 -10.67
N ASP A 155 -18.03 -2.04 -9.70
CA ASP A 155 -17.59 -3.42 -9.92
C ASP A 155 -18.79 -4.28 -10.33
N PRO A 156 -18.62 -5.25 -11.26
CA PRO A 156 -19.68 -6.22 -11.51
C PRO A 156 -20.04 -6.93 -10.21
N PRO A 157 -21.33 -7.27 -10.01
CA PRO A 157 -21.86 -7.86 -8.79
C PRO A 157 -21.16 -9.17 -8.41
#